data_AF-A0AAW5EKM5-F1
#
_entry.id   AF-A0AAW5EKM5-F1
#
_cell.length_a   1.000
_cell.length_b   1.000
_cell.length_c   1.000
_cell.angle_alpha   90.00
_cell.angle_beta   90.00
_cell.angle_gamma   90.00
#
_symmetry.space_group_name_H-M   'P 1'
#
loop_
_entity.id
_entity.type
_entity.pdbx_description
1 polymer ?
#
loop_
_entity_poly.entity_id
_entity_poly.type
_entity_poly.pdbx_seq_one_letter_code
_entity_poly.pdbx_strand_id
1 'polypeptide(L)' 'MKVLNFFYENHPKFEISYERKVQIPLCNIIIKGPKFSGKKTLIFNYLSQFKP' A
#
# COMPACT_ATOMS: atom_id res chain seq x y z
N MET A 1 -10.13 8.84 -27.91
CA MET A 1 -9.76 9.06 -26.49
C MET A 1 -10.92 8.84 -25.50
N LYS A 2 -11.93 8.01 -25.79
CA LYS A 2 -13.06 7.80 -24.85
C LYS A 2 -12.68 6.98 -23.61
N VAL A 3 -11.78 6.02 -23.77
CA VAL A 3 -11.33 5.11 -22.70
C VAL A 3 -10.60 5.85 -21.57
N LEU A 4 -9.78 6.86 -21.89
CA LEU A 4 -9.08 7.65 -20.87
C LEU A 4 -10.04 8.49 -20.04
N ASN A 5 -11.03 9.14 -20.66
CA ASN A 5 -12.03 9.94 -19.94
C ASN A 5 -12.82 9.09 -18.94
N PHE A 6 -13.16 7.85 -19.29
CA PHE A 6 -13.85 6.93 -18.38
C PHE A 6 -13.09 6.73 -17.06
N PHE A 7 -11.75 6.61 -17.10
CA PHE A 7 -10.93 6.45 -15.90
C PHE A 7 -10.80 7.73 -15.06
N TYR A 8 -10.90 8.92 -15.68
CA TYR A 8 -10.92 10.18 -14.94
C TYR A 8 -12.28 10.44 -14.28
N GLU A 9 -13.36 10.17 -15.00
CA GLU A 9 -14.74 10.33 -14.52
C GLU A 9 -15.10 9.30 -13.44
N ASN A 10 -14.60 8.06 -13.56
CA ASN A 10 -14.88 6.95 -12.66
C ASN A 10 -13.60 6.49 -11.95
N HIS A 11 -12.81 7.43 -11.43
CA HIS A 11 -11.65 7.05 -10.64
C HIS A 11 -12.13 6.25 -9.40
N PRO A 12 -11.53 5.10 -9.10
CA PRO A 12 -11.87 4.35 -7.90
C PRO A 12 -11.59 5.26 -6.70
N LYS A 13 -12.67 5.65 -6.01
CA LYS A 13 -12.54 6.39 -4.76
C LYS A 13 -11.85 5.46 -3.77
N PHE A 14 -10.88 6.01 -3.05
CA PHE A 14 -10.21 5.26 -1.99
C PHE A 14 -11.27 4.87 -0.93
N GLU A 15 -11.68 3.60 -0.93
CA GLU A 15 -12.60 3.07 0.06
C GLU A 15 -11.86 2.76 1.36
N ILE A 16 -12.45 3.11 2.50
CA ILE A 16 -11.90 2.83 3.83
C ILE A 16 -11.77 1.31 4.08
N SER A 17 -12.51 0.49 3.33
CA SER A 17 -12.47 -0.97 3.29
C SER A 17 -11.20 -1.54 2.66
N TYR A 18 -10.36 -0.73 1.97
CA TYR A 18 -9.03 -1.19 1.58
C TYR A 18 -8.19 -1.35 2.83
N GLU A 19 -8.20 -2.57 3.39
CA GLU A 19 -7.41 -2.91 4.55
C GLU A 19 -5.95 -2.51 4.31
N ARG A 20 -5.42 -1.70 5.23
CA ARG A 20 -3.99 -1.39 5.22
C ARG A 20 -3.24 -2.71 5.31
N LYS A 21 -2.28 -2.90 4.42
CA LYS A 21 -1.33 -4.02 4.54
C LYS A 21 -0.69 -3.95 5.93
N VAL A 22 -0.90 -4.98 6.74
CA VAL A 22 -0.38 -5.07 8.11
C VAL A 22 0.99 -5.77 8.13
N GLN A 23 1.25 -6.65 7.16
CA GLN A 23 2.47 -7.46 7.07
C GLN A 23 3.04 -7.47 5.65
N ILE A 24 4.34 -7.80 5.56
CA ILE A 24 5.08 -7.98 4.32
C ILE A 24 5.12 -9.49 4.02
N PRO A 25 4.54 -9.96 2.89
CA PRO A 25 4.38 -11.38 2.62
C PRO A 25 5.64 -12.06 2.05
N LEU A 26 6.56 -11.28 1.46
CA LEU A 26 7.71 -11.79 0.71
C LEU A 26 8.94 -10.92 0.99
N CYS A 27 10.11 -11.55 0.97
CA CYS A 27 11.40 -10.85 0.95
C CYS A 27 11.66 -10.21 -0.43
N ASN A 28 12.60 -9.26 -0.49
CA ASN A 28 13.02 -8.56 -1.71
C ASN A 28 11.92 -7.77 -2.46
N ILE A 29 11.03 -7.10 -1.71
CA ILE A 29 9.98 -6.25 -2.28
C ILE A 29 10.33 -4.75 -2.22
N ILE A 30 9.75 -3.96 -3.12
CA ILE A 30 9.82 -2.50 -3.09
C ILE A 30 8.48 -1.93 -2.59
N ILE A 31 8.52 -1.18 -1.49
CA ILE A 31 7.35 -0.49 -0.96
C ILE A 31 7.40 0.99 -1.37
N LYS A 32 6.54 1.40 -2.30
CA LYS A 32 6.39 2.80 -2.74
C LYS A 32 5.18 3.46 -2.08
N GLY A 33 5.25 4.76 -1.85
CA GLY A 33 4.10 5.53 -1.36
C GLY A 33 4.47 6.95 -0.90
N PRO A 34 3.48 7.82 -0.68
CA PRO A 34 3.68 9.21 -0.30
C PRO A 34 4.24 9.36 1.13
N LYS A 35 4.63 10.58 1.51
CA LYS A 35 5.06 10.88 2.90
C LYS A 35 3.93 10.52 3.87
N PHE A 36 4.27 9.98 5.04
CA PHE A 36 3.31 9.55 6.08
C PHE A 36 2.32 8.43 5.69
N SER A 37 2.57 7.69 4.62
CA SER A 37 1.68 6.59 4.17
C SER A 37 1.79 5.28 4.98
N GLY A 38 2.47 5.28 6.14
CA GLY A 38 2.60 4.08 7.00
C GLY A 38 3.69 3.07 6.60
N LYS A 39 4.51 3.35 5.58
CA LYS A 39 5.57 2.42 5.11
C LYS A 39 6.55 2.01 6.22
N LYS A 40 6.96 2.97 7.05
CA LYS A 40 7.93 2.74 8.13
C LYS A 40 7.36 1.77 9.17
N THR A 41 6.10 1.94 9.57
CA THR A 41 5.38 1.05 10.47
C THR A 41 5.27 -0.36 9.90
N LEU A 42 4.97 -0.48 8.61
CA LEU A 42 4.88 -1.79 7.93
C LEU A 42 6.22 -2.54 7.96
N ILE A 43 7.34 -1.84 7.75
CA ILE A 43 8.68 -2.43 7.83
C ILE A 43 9.00 -2.87 9.27
N PHE A 44 8.72 -2.04 10.27
CA PHE A 44 8.98 -2.41 11.66
C PHE A 44 8.13 -3.59 12.15
N ASN A 45 6.88 -3.66 11.73
CA ASN A 45 6.01 -4.81 12.03
C ASN A 45 6.54 -6.11 11.41
N TYR A 46 7.17 -6.04 10.25
CA TYR A 46 7.82 -7.20 9.64
C TYR A 46 9.10 -7.58 10.40
N LEU A 47 9.96 -6.60 10.71
CA LEU A 47 11.22 -6.86 11.41
C LEU A 47 11.02 -7.40 12.84
N SER A 48 9.94 -7.02 13.53
CA SER A 48 9.64 -7.55 14.87
C SER A 48 9.30 -9.04 14.91
N GLN A 49 9.02 -9.67 13.75
CA GLN A 49 8.79 -11.11 13.65
C GLN A 49 10.08 -11.91 13.81
N PHE A 50 11.23 -11.31 13.52
CA PHE A 50 12.54 -11.93 13.68
C PHE A 50 12.99 -11.72 15.12
N LYS A 51 12.80 -12.74 15.96
CA LYS A 51 13.39 -12.77 17.31
C LYS A 51 14.92 -12.90 17.21
N PRO A 52 15.68 -12.33 18.17
CA PRO A 52 17.12 -12.53 18.26
C PRO A 52 17.48 -14.00 18.50
#